data_AF-A0A1G5IHE7-F1
#
_entry.id   AF-A0A1G5IHE7-F1
#
_cell.length_a   1.000
_cell.length_b   1.000
_cell.length_c   1.000
_cell.angle_alpha   90.00
_cell.angle_beta   90.00
_cell.angle_gamma   90.00
#
_symmetry.space_group_name_H-M   'P 1'
#
loop_
_entity.id
_entity.type
_entity.pdbx_description
1 polymer ?
#
loop_
_entity_poly.entity_id
_entity_poly.type
_entity_poly.pdbx_seq_one_letter_code
_entity_poly.pdbx_strand_id
1 'polypeptide(L)'
;MNDATQTGMKLPQLAKQSGLSISTLYEYLRSGILHPPVRRGPTKAIFNESHLARLKTIRGLREKEKLSLADIKTRLRSEADSTEEDGSSIRNQIIDTALALFSRKHYDKTKISDITDALHMGNGTFYRYFTSKEELFLHCLERLPKIMVTRETWNEVKRETDYITRLRKRGNAMLGSFHSYIGMLNHTKLVLGGDDSHLAEKASECLKSVATPLRKDLDQAIAKGQVRPLDTDLAAYLLLGINEIFGHRLLMDDRYTIEEGFDFIEEFLRHALASSSAPTLQQKPFALTLCSGETMVIRSLSCNGAPHLTGSVGAGTLEVAFESLSTLTLTHDKQCTTAHIRTDAGKTGNLSVDPDHELSGATELGAYTVQIRNVRSIKKA
;
A
#
# COMPACT_ATOMS: atom_id res chain seq x y z
N MET A 1 -28.57 -17.87 1.40
CA MET A 1 -29.84 -17.29 1.91
C MET A 1 -29.71 -17.10 3.41
N ASN A 2 -29.43 -15.87 3.85
CA ASN A 2 -30.04 -15.27 5.03
C ASN A 2 -29.73 -13.76 5.00
N ASP A 3 -30.67 -13.07 4.37
CA ASP A 3 -30.85 -11.62 4.41
C ASP A 3 -31.31 -11.24 5.82
N ALA A 4 -30.42 -10.65 6.62
CA ALA A 4 -30.75 -10.09 7.93
C ALA A 4 -30.55 -8.57 7.86
N THR A 5 -31.42 -7.95 7.06
CA THR A 5 -31.90 -6.57 7.15
C THR A 5 -31.40 -5.79 8.38
N GLN A 6 -30.65 -4.70 8.17
CA GLN A 6 -30.70 -3.54 9.06
C GLN A 6 -32.18 -3.13 9.15
N THR A 7 -32.86 -3.42 10.26
CA THR A 7 -34.31 -3.20 10.38
C THR A 7 -34.59 -1.71 10.54
N GLY A 8 -34.57 -0.98 9.43
CA GLY A 8 -35.09 0.37 9.35
C GLY A 8 -36.57 0.36 9.74
N MET A 9 -36.91 1.06 10.81
CA MET A 9 -38.28 1.17 11.31
C MET A 9 -39.00 2.30 10.59
N LYS A 10 -40.25 2.06 10.21
CA LYS A 10 -41.16 3.15 9.83
C LYS A 10 -41.61 3.88 11.09
N LEU A 11 -42.04 5.14 10.94
CA LEU A 11 -42.50 5.96 12.06
C LEU A 11 -43.56 5.28 12.97
N PRO A 12 -44.54 4.51 12.45
CA PRO A 12 -45.48 3.78 13.30
C PRO A 12 -44.83 2.67 14.15
N GLN A 13 -43.78 2.02 13.64
CA GLN A 13 -43.03 1.02 14.40
C GLN A 13 -42.20 1.67 15.51
N LEU A 14 -41.57 2.81 15.21
CA LEU A 14 -40.85 3.61 16.21
C LEU A 14 -41.79 4.10 17.32
N ALA A 15 -43.01 4.54 16.98
CA ALA A 15 -44.04 4.93 17.95
C ALA A 15 -44.42 3.76 18.87
N LYS A 16 -44.69 2.59 18.29
CA LYS A 16 -45.01 1.37 19.06
C LYS A 16 -43.88 0.98 20.02
N GLN A 17 -42.62 1.03 19.57
CA GLN A 17 -41.48 0.62 20.38
C GLN A 17 -41.06 1.66 21.43
N SER A 18 -41.23 2.95 21.15
CA SER A 18 -40.96 4.02 22.12
C SER A 18 -42.07 4.19 23.15
N GLY A 19 -43.26 3.67 22.89
CA GLY A 19 -44.45 3.87 23.71
C GLY A 19 -45.01 5.30 23.62
N LEU A 20 -44.66 6.04 22.55
CA LEU A 20 -45.07 7.42 22.32
C LEU A 20 -45.97 7.52 21.09
N SER A 21 -46.86 8.51 21.07
CA SER A 21 -47.74 8.74 19.91
C SER A 21 -46.95 9.24 18.69
N ILE A 22 -47.41 8.90 17.48
CA ILE A 22 -46.81 9.39 16.23
C ILE A 22 -46.78 10.93 16.19
N SER A 23 -47.81 11.59 16.72
CA SER A 23 -47.88 13.05 16.83
C SER A 23 -46.77 13.63 17.70
N THR A 24 -46.48 12.99 18.84
CA THR A 24 -45.36 13.37 19.73
C THR A 24 -44.01 13.20 19.04
N LEU A 25 -43.84 12.15 18.22
CA LEU A 25 -42.62 11.97 17.45
C LEU A 25 -42.44 13.09 16.41
N TYR A 26 -43.50 13.49 15.71
CA TYR A 26 -43.46 14.62 14.79
C TYR A 26 -43.19 15.95 15.49
N GLU A 27 -43.72 16.15 16.69
CA GLU A 27 -43.45 17.31 17.52
C GLU A 27 -41.98 17.36 17.94
N TYR A 28 -41.41 16.23 18.36
CA TYR A 28 -39.99 16.13 18.74
C TYR A 28 -39.05 16.32 17.55
N LEU A 29 -39.42 15.85 16.35
CA LEU A 29 -38.69 16.11 15.11
C LEU A 29 -38.77 17.59 14.71
N ARG A 30 -39.97 18.21 14.75
CA ARG A 30 -40.17 19.62 14.39
C ARG A 30 -39.48 20.57 15.37
N SER A 31 -39.53 20.25 16.65
CA SER A 31 -38.86 21.03 17.71
C SER A 31 -37.35 20.80 17.75
N GLY A 32 -36.82 19.84 16.98
CA GLY A 32 -35.38 19.51 16.92
C GLY A 32 -34.86 18.78 18.16
N ILE A 33 -35.74 18.24 19.00
CA ILE A 33 -35.37 17.45 20.18
C ILE A 33 -34.98 16.02 19.77
N LEU A 34 -35.64 15.47 18.74
CA LEU A 34 -35.27 14.24 18.06
C LEU A 34 -34.51 14.57 16.77
N HIS A 35 -33.40 13.89 16.51
CA HIS A 35 -32.60 14.06 15.29
C HIS A 35 -33.35 13.58 14.04
N PRO A 36 -33.04 14.10 12.84
CA PRO A 36 -33.76 13.78 11.63
C PRO A 36 -33.55 12.32 11.19
N PRO A 37 -34.58 11.69 10.57
CA PRO A 37 -34.47 10.33 10.03
C PRO A 37 -33.60 10.27 8.77
N VAL A 38 -33.05 9.09 8.50
CA VAL A 38 -32.32 8.80 7.27
C VAL A 38 -33.29 8.75 6.10
N ARG A 39 -33.08 9.56 5.06
CA ARG A 39 -33.92 9.56 3.87
C ARG A 39 -33.38 8.56 2.84
N ARG A 40 -34.17 7.54 2.48
CA ARG A 40 -33.90 6.64 1.35
C ARG A 40 -34.88 6.92 0.20
N GLY A 41 -34.61 7.99 -0.55
CA GLY A 41 -35.47 8.50 -1.63
C GLY A 41 -36.35 9.70 -1.21
N PRO A 42 -37.18 10.24 -2.12
CA PRO A 42 -37.87 11.53 -1.93
C PRO A 42 -38.86 11.54 -0.77
N THR A 43 -39.49 10.40 -0.47
CA THR A 43 -40.62 10.29 0.47
C THR A 43 -40.41 9.30 1.61
N LYS A 44 -39.26 8.59 1.65
CA LYS A 44 -39.06 7.49 2.60
C LYS A 44 -38.09 7.87 3.71
N ALA A 45 -38.64 8.22 4.87
CA ALA A 45 -37.91 8.41 6.11
C ALA A 45 -37.76 7.06 6.85
N ILE A 46 -36.51 6.69 7.16
CA ILE A 46 -36.16 5.48 7.90
C ILE A 46 -35.63 5.89 9.27
N PHE A 47 -36.23 5.30 10.30
CA PHE A 47 -35.83 5.46 11.69
C PHE A 47 -35.05 4.22 12.12
N ASN A 48 -34.11 4.39 13.04
CA ASN A 48 -33.26 3.31 13.55
C ASN A 48 -33.19 3.38 15.08
N GLU A 49 -32.43 2.45 15.67
CA GLU A 49 -32.27 2.34 17.14
C GLU A 49 -31.80 3.62 17.82
N SER A 50 -31.05 4.50 17.13
CA SER A 50 -30.65 5.80 17.70
C SER A 50 -31.86 6.68 18.03
N HIS A 51 -32.91 6.63 17.21
CA HIS A 51 -34.16 7.36 17.48
C HIS A 51 -34.87 6.78 18.70
N LEU A 52 -34.91 5.45 18.82
CA LEU A 52 -35.54 4.78 19.95
C LEU A 52 -34.80 5.08 21.27
N ALA A 53 -33.47 5.07 21.26
CA ALA A 53 -32.65 5.42 22.42
C ALA A 53 -32.90 6.86 22.86
N ARG A 54 -32.90 7.82 21.93
CA ARG A 54 -33.15 9.24 22.24
C ARG A 54 -34.56 9.46 22.79
N LEU A 55 -35.56 8.75 22.27
CA LEU A 55 -36.92 8.79 22.80
C LEU A 55 -37.04 8.24 24.22
N LYS A 56 -36.30 7.17 24.55
CA LYS A 56 -36.21 6.64 25.93
C LYS A 56 -35.56 7.64 26.88
N THR A 57 -34.51 8.35 26.44
CA THR A 57 -33.86 9.41 27.23
C THR A 57 -34.82 10.58 27.50
N ILE A 58 -35.46 11.10 26.46
CA ILE A 58 -36.46 12.18 26.60
C ILE A 58 -37.57 11.77 27.57
N ARG A 59 -38.03 10.52 27.47
CA ARG A 59 -39.04 9.96 28.37
C ARG A 59 -38.54 9.89 29.82
N GLY A 60 -37.33 9.39 30.06
CA GLY A 60 -36.72 9.36 31.39
C GLY A 60 -36.64 10.75 32.02
N LEU A 61 -36.20 11.75 31.26
CA LEU A 61 -36.10 13.15 31.71
C LEU A 61 -37.49 13.78 32.00
N ARG A 62 -38.53 13.42 31.22
CA ARG A 62 -39.90 13.90 31.47
C ARG A 62 -40.56 13.21 32.67
N GLU A 63 -40.43 11.90 32.78
CA GLU A 63 -41.17 11.10 33.76
C GLU A 63 -40.50 11.08 35.13
N LYS A 64 -39.17 11.00 35.18
CA LYS A 64 -38.41 10.91 36.45
C LYS A 64 -38.02 12.28 36.98
N GLU A 65 -37.59 13.19 36.10
CA GLU A 65 -37.06 14.49 36.47
C GLU A 65 -38.05 15.65 36.27
N LYS A 66 -39.25 15.37 35.75
CA LYS A 66 -40.34 16.34 35.50
C LYS A 66 -39.91 17.58 34.69
N LEU A 67 -38.91 17.45 33.83
CA LEU A 67 -38.39 18.55 33.02
C LEU A 67 -39.36 18.95 31.89
N SER A 68 -39.42 20.25 31.58
CA SER A 68 -40.17 20.75 30.43
C SER A 68 -39.45 20.38 29.12
N LEU A 69 -40.17 20.36 28.00
CA LEU A 69 -39.54 20.09 26.69
C LEU A 69 -38.48 21.14 26.32
N ALA A 70 -38.65 22.38 26.76
CA ALA A 70 -37.67 23.44 26.58
C ALA A 70 -36.39 23.14 27.38
N ASP A 71 -36.53 22.73 28.64
CA ASP A 71 -35.39 22.39 29.50
C ASP A 71 -34.68 21.13 29.03
N ILE A 72 -35.42 20.13 28.54
CA ILE A 72 -34.84 18.92 27.93
C ILE A 72 -34.06 19.30 26.67
N LYS A 73 -34.59 20.19 25.83
CA LYS A 73 -33.86 20.67 24.64
C LYS A 73 -32.60 21.44 25.01
N THR A 74 -32.68 22.31 26.01
CA THR A 74 -31.54 23.08 26.52
C THR A 74 -30.51 22.19 27.17
N ARG A 75 -30.92 21.17 27.92
CA ARG A 75 -30.01 20.20 28.56
C ARG A 75 -29.33 19.28 27.55
N LEU A 76 -30.08 18.77 26.57
CA LEU A 76 -29.52 17.98 25.47
C LEU A 76 -28.59 18.82 24.58
N ARG A 77 -28.77 20.15 24.54
CA ARG A 77 -27.86 21.10 23.89
C ARG A 77 -26.65 21.45 24.76
N SER A 78 -26.85 21.77 26.04
CA SER A 78 -25.78 22.13 26.97
C SER A 78 -24.84 20.97 27.26
N GLU A 79 -25.37 19.74 27.31
CA GLU A 79 -24.55 18.51 27.36
C GLU A 79 -23.78 18.28 26.05
N ALA A 80 -24.23 18.83 24.91
CA ALA A 80 -23.52 18.80 23.64
C ALA A 80 -22.46 19.92 23.53
N ASP A 81 -22.74 21.11 24.07
CA ASP A 81 -21.84 22.28 24.05
C ASP A 81 -20.74 22.19 25.11
N SER A 82 -21.01 21.66 26.31
CA SER A 82 -19.98 21.38 27.34
C SER A 82 -19.05 20.21 26.97
N THR A 83 -19.32 19.54 25.86
CA THR A 83 -18.50 18.47 25.28
C THR A 83 -17.86 18.88 23.96
N GLU A 84 -17.68 20.16 23.63
CA GLU A 84 -16.91 20.51 22.41
C GLU A 84 -15.39 20.37 22.61
N GLU A 85 -14.84 20.77 23.76
CA GLU A 85 -13.44 20.50 24.12
C GLU A 85 -13.23 19.04 24.58
N ASP A 86 -14.16 18.48 25.35
CA ASP A 86 -14.09 17.12 25.92
C ASP A 86 -14.65 16.03 24.98
N GLY A 87 -15.54 16.39 24.06
CA GLY A 87 -16.11 15.48 23.05
C GLY A 87 -15.25 15.32 21.82
N SER A 88 -14.31 16.23 21.52
CA SER A 88 -13.16 15.91 20.68
C SER A 88 -12.35 14.77 21.31
N SER A 89 -12.09 14.84 22.62
CA SER A 89 -11.38 13.79 23.37
C SER A 89 -12.14 12.47 23.38
N ILE A 90 -13.43 12.45 23.75
CA ILE A 90 -14.26 11.22 23.78
C ILE A 90 -14.46 10.66 22.36
N ARG A 91 -14.75 11.50 21.36
CA ARG A 91 -14.85 11.05 19.97
C ARG A 91 -13.55 10.39 19.52
N ASN A 92 -12.40 10.96 19.88
CA ASN A 92 -11.10 10.39 19.58
C ASN A 92 -10.87 9.07 20.33
N GLN A 93 -11.25 8.97 21.60
CA GLN A 93 -11.19 7.74 22.40
C GLN A 93 -12.03 6.62 21.79
N ILE A 94 -13.24 6.93 21.30
CA ILE A 94 -14.09 5.97 20.59
C ILE A 94 -13.38 5.48 19.32
N ILE A 95 -12.79 6.37 18.53
CA ILE A 95 -12.05 6.00 17.32
C ILE A 95 -10.83 5.15 17.66
N ASP A 96 -10.02 5.54 18.65
CA ASP A 96 -8.80 4.81 19.03
C ASP A 96 -9.12 3.42 19.61
N THR A 97 -10.19 3.33 20.42
CA THR A 97 -10.68 2.05 20.95
C THR A 97 -11.22 1.16 19.84
N ALA A 98 -11.99 1.73 18.91
CA ALA A 98 -12.51 1.01 17.77
C ALA A 98 -11.39 0.48 16.87
N LEU A 99 -10.37 1.30 16.58
CA LEU A 99 -9.18 0.89 15.84
C LEU A 99 -8.48 -0.30 16.50
N ALA A 100 -8.21 -0.23 17.80
CA ALA A 100 -7.58 -1.32 18.54
C ALA A 100 -8.42 -2.62 18.51
N LEU A 101 -9.75 -2.50 18.65
CA LEU A 101 -10.66 -3.64 18.58
C LEU A 101 -10.79 -4.21 17.16
N PHE A 102 -10.88 -3.36 16.14
CA PHE A 102 -10.92 -3.80 14.74
C PHE A 102 -9.64 -4.52 14.34
N SER A 103 -8.48 -4.05 14.77
CA SER A 103 -7.21 -4.71 14.47
C SER A 103 -7.07 -6.07 15.18
N ARG A 104 -7.60 -6.23 16.40
CA ARG A 104 -7.53 -7.49 17.16
C ARG A 104 -8.62 -8.51 16.81
N LYS A 105 -9.88 -8.05 16.73
CA LYS A 105 -11.05 -8.92 16.54
C LYS A 105 -11.54 -8.97 15.09
N HIS A 106 -11.02 -8.12 14.20
CA HIS A 106 -11.59 -7.83 12.87
C HIS A 106 -12.88 -7.01 12.95
N TYR A 107 -13.14 -6.19 11.92
CA TYR A 107 -14.28 -5.29 11.88
C TYR A 107 -15.63 -5.99 12.10
N ASP A 108 -15.85 -7.12 11.44
CA ASP A 108 -17.15 -7.82 11.44
C ASP A 108 -17.51 -8.39 12.81
N LYS A 109 -16.50 -8.82 13.58
CA LYS A 109 -16.70 -9.44 14.91
C LYS A 109 -16.79 -8.41 16.04
N THR A 110 -16.41 -7.16 15.80
CA THR A 110 -16.51 -6.07 16.78
C THR A 110 -17.92 -5.48 16.75
N LYS A 111 -18.60 -5.49 17.89
CA LYS A 111 -19.90 -4.85 18.11
C LYS A 111 -19.70 -3.46 18.70
N ILE A 112 -20.69 -2.58 18.55
CA ILE A 112 -20.71 -1.27 19.21
C ILE A 112 -20.61 -1.45 20.74
N SER A 113 -21.25 -2.49 21.29
CA SER A 113 -21.17 -2.82 22.72
C SER A 113 -19.74 -3.10 23.17
N ASP A 114 -18.92 -3.81 22.37
CA ASP A 114 -17.51 -4.06 22.72
C ASP A 114 -16.73 -2.74 22.91
N ILE A 115 -17.02 -1.74 22.08
CA ILE A 115 -16.35 -0.43 22.11
C ILE A 115 -16.84 0.38 23.31
N THR A 116 -18.15 0.39 23.56
CA THR A 116 -18.73 1.14 24.68
C THR A 116 -18.36 0.54 26.03
N ASP A 117 -18.32 -0.80 26.12
CA ASP A 117 -17.93 -1.53 27.32
C ASP A 117 -16.46 -1.26 27.66
N ALA A 118 -15.58 -1.24 26.65
CA ALA A 118 -14.16 -0.93 26.80
C ALA A 118 -13.90 0.51 27.29
N LEU A 119 -14.83 1.44 27.02
CA LEU A 119 -14.77 2.83 27.47
C LEU A 119 -15.65 3.12 28.69
N HIS A 120 -16.26 2.09 29.28
CA HIS A 120 -17.19 2.22 30.41
C HIS A 120 -18.32 3.23 30.15
N MET A 121 -18.82 3.28 28.91
CA MET A 121 -19.91 4.17 28.49
C MET A 121 -21.15 3.38 28.07
N GLY A 122 -22.32 4.03 28.11
CA GLY A 122 -23.54 3.44 27.59
C GLY A 122 -23.65 3.53 26.06
N ASN A 123 -24.35 2.59 25.42
CA ASN A 123 -24.64 2.61 23.97
C ASN A 123 -25.25 3.94 23.49
N GLY A 124 -26.10 4.57 24.31
CA GLY A 124 -26.68 5.87 23.99
C GLY A 124 -25.65 6.98 23.83
N THR A 125 -24.54 6.92 24.56
CA THR A 125 -23.43 7.88 24.47
C THR A 125 -22.67 7.73 23.16
N PHE A 126 -22.43 6.50 22.70
CA PHE A 126 -21.82 6.24 21.38
C PHE A 126 -22.61 6.93 20.25
N TYR A 127 -23.93 6.77 20.25
CA TYR A 127 -24.81 7.35 19.23
C TYR A 127 -24.91 8.88 19.27
N ARG A 128 -24.29 9.55 20.26
CA ARG A 128 -24.09 11.01 20.24
C ARG A 128 -22.95 11.42 19.30
N TYR A 129 -21.96 10.54 19.10
CA TYR A 129 -20.75 10.83 18.32
C TYR A 129 -20.72 10.17 16.95
N PHE A 130 -21.32 8.98 16.82
CA PHE A 130 -21.38 8.22 15.57
C PHE A 130 -22.77 7.61 15.39
N THR A 131 -23.36 7.78 14.21
CA THR A 131 -24.68 7.25 13.86
C THR A 131 -24.66 5.73 13.59
N SER A 132 -23.50 5.18 13.24
CA SER A 132 -23.33 3.73 13.02
C SER A 132 -21.88 3.25 13.17
N LYS A 133 -21.69 1.92 13.13
CA LYS A 133 -20.35 1.29 13.13
C LYS A 133 -19.60 1.58 11.83
N GLU A 134 -20.33 1.70 10.73
CA GLU A 134 -19.83 2.08 9.40
C GLU A 134 -19.31 3.53 9.41
N GLU A 135 -20.06 4.49 9.98
CA GLU A 135 -19.57 5.87 10.13
C GLU A 135 -18.29 5.92 10.98
N LEU A 136 -18.26 5.19 12.09
CA LEU A 136 -17.05 5.07 12.91
C LEU A 136 -15.88 4.49 12.11
N PHE A 137 -16.13 3.47 11.29
CA PHE A 137 -15.11 2.88 10.43
C PHE A 137 -14.53 3.88 9.44
N LEU A 138 -15.35 4.73 8.83
CA LEU A 138 -14.87 5.80 7.94
C LEU A 138 -13.89 6.74 8.66
N HIS A 139 -14.17 7.12 9.90
CA HIS A 139 -13.23 7.92 10.69
C HIS A 139 -11.97 7.14 11.12
N CYS A 140 -12.07 5.82 11.27
CA CYS A 140 -10.91 4.97 11.49
C CYS A 140 -10.00 4.92 10.23
N LEU A 141 -10.58 4.90 9.03
CA LEU A 141 -9.82 4.94 7.76
C LEU A 141 -8.98 6.21 7.62
N GLU A 142 -9.51 7.36 8.05
CA GLU A 142 -8.79 8.64 8.05
C GLU A 142 -7.56 8.63 8.99
N ARG A 143 -7.52 7.73 9.98
CA ARG A 143 -6.38 7.56 10.89
C ARG A 143 -5.39 6.50 10.46
N LEU A 144 -5.75 5.62 9.53
CA LEU A 144 -4.93 4.50 9.10
C LEU A 144 -3.49 4.92 8.73
N PRO A 145 -3.24 5.99 7.94
CA PRO A 145 -1.88 6.40 7.60
C PRO A 145 -1.00 6.77 8.80
N LYS A 146 -1.61 7.26 9.91
CA LYS A 146 -0.90 7.63 11.14
C LYS A 146 -0.54 6.42 12.00
N ILE A 147 -1.29 5.33 11.87
CA ILE A 147 -1.03 4.07 12.59
C ILE A 147 0.03 3.26 11.87
N MET A 148 -0.02 3.24 10.53
CA MET A 148 0.94 2.50 9.72
C MET A 148 2.37 2.98 9.94
N VAL A 149 2.58 4.29 10.04
CA VAL A 149 3.89 4.91 10.26
C VAL A 149 3.71 6.11 11.18
N THR A 150 4.45 6.13 12.29
CA THR A 150 4.38 7.22 13.27
C THR A 150 4.90 8.54 12.67
N ARG A 151 4.51 9.68 13.25
CA ARG A 151 5.01 11.00 12.79
C ARG A 151 6.54 11.12 12.88
N GLU A 152 7.13 10.55 13.92
CA GLU A 152 8.58 10.56 14.13
C GLU A 152 9.29 9.77 13.04
N THR A 153 8.89 8.52 12.82
CA THR A 153 9.45 7.67 11.77
C THR A 153 9.23 8.26 10.38
N TRP A 154 8.09 8.92 10.14
CA TRP A 154 7.86 9.66 8.90
C TRP A 154 8.89 10.77 8.65
N ASN A 155 9.32 11.48 9.68
CA ASN A 155 10.31 12.54 9.55
C ASN A 155 11.69 11.97 9.22
N GLU A 156 12.05 10.82 9.78
CA GLU A 156 13.29 10.10 9.48
C GLU A 156 13.31 9.59 8.03
N VAL A 157 12.21 8.94 7.60
CA VAL A 157 12.05 8.47 6.21
C VAL A 157 12.19 9.63 5.22
N LYS A 158 11.59 10.80 5.52
CA LYS A 158 11.69 11.99 4.64
C LYS A 158 13.10 12.57 4.53
N ARG A 159 13.93 12.43 5.56
CA ARG A 159 15.32 12.93 5.57
C ARG A 159 16.28 12.05 4.80
N GLU A 160 15.94 10.77 4.61
CA GLU A 160 16.76 9.84 3.83
C GLU A 160 16.82 10.24 2.36
N THR A 161 18.02 10.34 1.77
CA THR A 161 18.21 10.82 0.39
C THR A 161 18.39 9.68 -0.59
N ASP A 162 18.88 8.53 -0.15
CA ASP A 162 18.95 7.32 -0.96
C ASP A 162 17.58 6.66 -1.06
N TYR A 163 17.11 6.43 -2.29
CA TYR A 163 15.75 5.95 -2.53
C TYR A 163 15.53 4.54 -1.97
N ILE A 164 16.50 3.64 -2.15
CA ILE A 164 16.38 2.25 -1.69
C ILE A 164 16.38 2.20 -0.16
N THR A 165 17.28 2.93 0.48
CA THR A 165 17.34 3.07 1.94
C THR A 165 16.04 3.70 2.48
N ARG A 166 15.48 4.68 1.78
CA ARG A 166 14.19 5.30 2.14
C ARG A 166 13.05 4.27 2.07
N LEU A 167 13.00 3.43 1.03
CA LEU A 167 12.04 2.34 0.91
C LEU A 167 12.18 1.34 2.06
N ARG A 168 13.41 0.91 2.37
CA ARG A 168 13.69 -0.02 3.47
C ARG A 168 13.24 0.53 4.82
N LYS A 169 13.56 1.79 5.13
CA LYS A 169 13.12 2.46 6.37
C LYS A 169 11.59 2.52 6.47
N ARG A 170 10.92 2.86 5.36
CA ARG A 170 9.46 2.92 5.31
C ARG A 170 8.83 1.54 5.48
N GLY A 171 9.35 0.53 4.78
CA GLY A 171 8.91 -0.86 4.91
C GLY A 171 9.04 -1.36 6.35
N ASN A 172 10.20 -1.14 6.98
CA ASN A 172 10.44 -1.49 8.39
C ASN A 172 9.42 -0.83 9.33
N ALA A 173 9.17 0.46 9.14
CA ALA A 173 8.16 1.19 9.93
C ALA A 173 6.77 0.57 9.79
N MET A 174 6.39 0.22 8.56
CA MET A 174 5.11 -0.42 8.27
C MET A 174 5.01 -1.85 8.80
N LEU A 175 6.10 -2.61 8.82
CA LEU A 175 6.10 -3.95 9.42
C LEU A 175 6.03 -3.90 10.94
N GLY A 176 6.71 -2.94 11.58
CA GLY A 176 6.68 -2.77 13.04
C GLY A 176 5.26 -2.53 13.59
N SER A 177 4.40 -1.91 12.79
CA SER A 177 2.99 -1.67 13.14
C SER A 177 2.01 -2.63 12.44
N PHE A 178 2.47 -3.69 11.77
CA PHE A 178 1.64 -4.52 10.88
C PHE A 178 0.36 -5.04 11.54
N HIS A 179 0.50 -5.66 12.72
CA HIS A 179 -0.62 -6.16 13.53
C HIS A 179 -1.65 -5.08 13.90
N SER A 180 -1.20 -3.83 14.01
CA SER A 180 -2.03 -2.71 14.44
C SER A 180 -2.92 -2.14 13.33
N TYR A 181 -2.66 -2.44 12.05
CA TYR A 181 -3.46 -1.93 10.93
C TYR A 181 -3.93 -2.98 9.93
N ILE A 182 -3.36 -4.19 9.88
CA ILE A 182 -3.65 -5.14 8.79
C ILE A 182 -5.13 -5.54 8.72
N GLY A 183 -5.78 -5.76 9.87
CA GLY A 183 -7.21 -6.07 9.91
C GLY A 183 -8.08 -4.95 9.33
N MET A 184 -7.72 -3.69 9.61
CA MET A 184 -8.36 -2.52 9.04
C MET A 184 -8.13 -2.44 7.53
N LEU A 185 -6.89 -2.57 7.07
CA LEU A 185 -6.52 -2.50 5.66
C LEU A 185 -7.24 -3.59 4.83
N ASN A 186 -7.32 -4.81 5.35
CA ASN A 186 -8.04 -5.91 4.70
C ASN A 186 -9.55 -5.64 4.60
N HIS A 187 -10.16 -5.08 5.65
CA HIS A 187 -11.57 -4.68 5.58
C HIS A 187 -11.78 -3.53 4.58
N THR A 188 -10.87 -2.55 4.51
CA THR A 188 -10.90 -1.48 3.49
C THR A 188 -10.91 -2.05 2.08
N LYS A 189 -10.08 -3.07 1.79
CA LYS A 189 -10.03 -3.74 0.48
C LYS A 189 -11.31 -4.52 0.18
N LEU A 190 -11.89 -5.18 1.19
CA LEU A 190 -13.17 -5.86 1.04
C LEU A 190 -14.29 -4.88 0.67
N VAL A 191 -14.34 -3.74 1.36
CA VAL A 191 -15.32 -2.67 1.11
C VAL A 191 -15.14 -2.03 -0.26
N LEU A 192 -13.89 -1.84 -0.72
CA LEU A 192 -13.60 -1.30 -2.04
C LEU A 192 -14.23 -2.13 -3.17
N GLY A 193 -14.29 -3.45 -3.01
CA GLY A 193 -14.90 -4.37 -3.98
C GLY A 193 -16.40 -4.62 -3.78
N GLY A 194 -17.04 -3.92 -2.84
CA GLY A 194 -18.46 -4.11 -2.49
C GLY A 194 -19.42 -3.21 -3.29
N ASP A 195 -20.72 -3.43 -3.08
CA ASP A 195 -21.80 -2.72 -3.80
C ASP A 195 -22.09 -1.30 -3.27
N ASP A 196 -21.65 -0.96 -2.04
CA ASP A 196 -21.89 0.37 -1.44
C ASP A 196 -20.90 1.40 -2.01
N SER A 197 -21.38 2.22 -2.94
CA SER A 197 -20.55 3.21 -3.65
C SER A 197 -19.91 4.26 -2.72
N HIS A 198 -20.58 4.65 -1.63
CA HIS A 198 -20.04 5.67 -0.72
C HIS A 198 -18.90 5.10 0.12
N LEU A 199 -19.08 3.88 0.64
CA LEU A 199 -18.03 3.19 1.38
C LEU A 199 -16.84 2.83 0.47
N ALA A 200 -17.10 2.39 -0.77
CA ALA A 200 -16.07 2.10 -1.74
C ALA A 200 -15.26 3.35 -2.13
N GLU A 201 -15.91 4.51 -2.28
CA GLU A 201 -15.25 5.79 -2.52
C GLU A 201 -14.31 6.16 -1.37
N LYS A 202 -14.77 6.05 -0.12
CA LYS A 202 -13.94 6.33 1.05
C LYS A 202 -12.80 5.34 1.23
N ALA A 203 -13.01 4.07 0.92
CA ALA A 203 -11.96 3.06 0.88
C ALA A 203 -10.88 3.41 -0.17
N SER A 204 -11.32 3.85 -1.37
CA SER A 204 -10.45 4.32 -2.44
C SER A 204 -9.63 5.55 -2.02
N GLU A 205 -10.25 6.55 -1.40
CA GLU A 205 -9.56 7.73 -0.85
C GLU A 205 -8.49 7.33 0.18
N CYS A 206 -8.82 6.40 1.09
CA CYS A 206 -7.88 5.90 2.10
C CYS A 206 -6.66 5.23 1.45
N LEU A 207 -6.87 4.28 0.53
CA LEU A 207 -5.77 3.58 -0.17
C LEU A 207 -4.91 4.54 -0.99
N LYS A 208 -5.53 5.50 -1.68
CA LYS A 208 -4.82 6.58 -2.40
C LYS A 208 -3.97 7.41 -1.45
N SER A 209 -4.48 7.73 -0.24
CA SER A 209 -3.74 8.51 0.75
C SER A 209 -2.48 7.78 1.24
N VAL A 210 -2.53 6.45 1.33
CA VAL A 210 -1.39 5.59 1.71
C VAL A 210 -0.37 5.46 0.58
N ALA A 211 -0.83 5.35 -0.67
CA ALA A 211 0.03 5.23 -1.85
C ALA A 211 0.68 6.57 -2.26
N THR A 212 0.02 7.70 -2.03
CA THR A 212 0.46 9.03 -2.49
C THR A 212 1.91 9.37 -2.10
N PRO A 213 2.36 9.14 -0.86
CA PRO A 213 3.75 9.44 -0.49
C PRO A 213 4.76 8.50 -1.16
N LEU A 214 4.39 7.27 -1.54
CA LEU A 214 5.27 6.37 -2.33
C LEU A 214 5.39 6.88 -3.77
N ARG A 215 4.27 7.25 -4.38
CA ARG A 215 4.24 7.83 -5.73
C ARG A 215 5.15 9.07 -5.83
N LYS A 216 5.04 9.99 -4.86
CA LYS A 216 5.91 11.18 -4.81
C LYS A 216 7.40 10.83 -4.69
N ASP A 217 7.75 9.80 -3.93
CA ASP A 217 9.13 9.35 -3.80
C ASP A 217 9.64 8.73 -5.12
N LEU A 218 8.80 7.95 -5.81
CA LEU A 218 9.09 7.40 -7.14
C LEU A 218 9.29 8.51 -8.18
N ASP A 219 8.40 9.51 -8.23
CA ASP A 219 8.52 10.65 -9.15
C ASP A 219 9.86 11.37 -8.95
N GLN A 220 10.26 11.59 -7.69
CA GLN A 220 11.54 12.21 -7.35
C GLN A 220 12.74 11.34 -7.72
N ALA A 221 12.65 10.03 -7.50
CA ALA A 221 13.71 9.08 -7.84
C ALA A 221 13.92 8.98 -9.36
N ILE A 222 12.83 9.02 -10.15
CA ILE A 222 12.89 9.09 -11.62
C ILE A 222 13.55 10.40 -12.05
N ALA A 223 13.12 11.53 -11.49
CA ALA A 223 13.71 12.84 -11.82
C ALA A 223 15.21 12.93 -11.51
N LYS A 224 15.69 12.19 -10.51
CA LYS A 224 17.12 12.06 -10.16
C LYS A 224 17.86 10.97 -10.92
N GLY A 225 17.19 10.21 -11.80
CA GLY A 225 17.77 9.10 -12.55
C GLY A 225 18.07 7.84 -11.71
N GLN A 226 17.57 7.76 -10.47
CA GLN A 226 17.75 6.61 -9.57
C GLN A 226 16.84 5.43 -9.92
N VAL A 227 15.69 5.71 -10.53
CA VAL A 227 14.66 4.74 -10.93
C VAL A 227 14.35 4.93 -12.42
N ARG A 228 14.10 3.85 -13.17
CA ARG A 228 13.69 3.96 -14.60
C ARG A 228 12.37 4.71 -14.72
N PRO A 229 12.12 5.38 -15.86
CA PRO A 229 10.77 5.78 -16.23
C PRO A 229 9.80 4.59 -16.13
N LEU A 230 8.71 4.77 -15.39
CA LEU A 230 7.65 3.80 -15.16
C LEU A 230 6.37 4.52 -14.71
N ASP A 231 5.25 3.81 -14.68
CA ASP A 231 4.01 4.31 -14.08
C ASP A 231 4.14 4.34 -12.55
N THR A 232 4.31 5.54 -11.99
CA THR A 232 4.54 5.72 -10.56
C THR A 232 3.31 5.46 -9.71
N ASP A 233 2.10 5.52 -10.30
CA ASP A 233 0.87 5.16 -9.61
C ASP A 233 0.82 3.65 -9.41
N LEU A 234 0.95 2.87 -10.49
CA LEU A 234 0.98 1.40 -10.42
C LEU A 234 2.12 0.89 -9.54
N ALA A 235 3.33 1.43 -9.69
CA ALA A 235 4.47 1.02 -8.87
C ALA A 235 4.28 1.31 -7.38
N ALA A 236 3.61 2.40 -7.00
CA ALA A 236 3.32 2.68 -5.60
C ALA A 236 2.43 1.60 -4.96
N TYR A 237 1.40 1.12 -5.67
CA TYR A 237 0.54 0.04 -5.19
C TYR A 237 1.27 -1.32 -5.13
N LEU A 238 2.14 -1.61 -6.10
CA LEU A 238 2.97 -2.83 -6.07
C LEU A 238 3.94 -2.83 -4.88
N LEU A 239 4.60 -1.71 -4.61
CA LEU A 239 5.50 -1.55 -3.48
C LEU A 239 4.77 -1.69 -2.14
N LEU A 240 3.57 -1.12 -2.05
CA LEU A 240 2.70 -1.29 -0.88
C LEU A 240 2.34 -2.78 -0.70
N GLY A 241 1.94 -3.45 -1.78
CA GLY A 241 1.54 -4.86 -1.79
C GLY A 241 2.67 -5.81 -1.40
N ILE A 242 3.89 -5.61 -1.89
CA ILE A 242 5.05 -6.44 -1.53
C ILE A 242 5.29 -6.44 -0.01
N ASN A 243 5.30 -5.26 0.61
CA ASN A 243 5.51 -5.14 2.06
C ASN A 243 4.37 -5.78 2.86
N GLU A 244 3.13 -5.62 2.40
CA GLU A 244 1.97 -6.20 3.06
C GLU A 244 1.97 -7.74 3.00
N ILE A 245 2.23 -8.31 1.83
CA ILE A 245 2.30 -9.77 1.65
C ILE A 245 3.49 -10.34 2.42
N PHE A 246 4.61 -9.62 2.48
CA PHE A 246 5.72 -10.01 3.33
C PHE A 246 5.34 -9.99 4.82
N GLY A 247 4.62 -8.97 5.28
CA GLY A 247 4.06 -8.94 6.64
C GLY A 247 3.18 -10.15 6.93
N HIS A 248 2.30 -10.54 5.99
CA HIS A 248 1.51 -11.77 6.12
C HIS A 248 2.36 -13.03 6.18
N ARG A 249 3.43 -13.11 5.38
CA ARG A 249 4.35 -14.26 5.39
C ARG A 249 5.01 -14.43 6.76
N LEU A 250 5.41 -13.33 7.41
CA LEU A 250 6.01 -13.36 8.75
C LEU A 250 5.04 -13.84 9.84
N LEU A 251 3.72 -13.79 9.61
CA LEU A 251 2.73 -14.31 10.57
C LEU A 251 2.53 -15.83 10.49
N MET A 252 3.00 -16.49 9.43
CA MET A 252 2.74 -17.91 9.22
C MET A 252 3.65 -18.80 10.06
N ASP A 253 4.95 -18.49 10.08
CA ASP A 253 5.98 -19.18 10.85
C ASP A 253 7.28 -18.34 10.92
N ASP A 254 8.19 -18.73 11.80
CA ASP A 254 9.45 -18.01 12.06
C ASP A 254 10.58 -18.39 11.08
N ARG A 255 10.27 -18.89 9.87
CA ARG A 255 11.30 -19.34 8.91
C ARG A 255 12.15 -18.20 8.33
N TYR A 256 11.65 -16.97 8.39
CA TYR A 256 12.32 -15.80 7.84
C TYR A 256 12.33 -14.68 8.87
N THR A 257 13.47 -14.02 8.98
CA THR A 257 13.58 -12.78 9.74
C THR A 257 13.11 -11.59 8.90
N ILE A 258 12.82 -10.47 9.57
CA ILE A 258 12.52 -9.20 8.91
C ILE A 258 13.67 -8.77 8.00
N GLU A 259 14.91 -8.96 8.46
CA GLU A 259 16.11 -8.54 7.75
C GLU A 259 16.32 -9.33 6.46
N GLU A 260 16.25 -10.67 6.53
CA GLU A 260 16.38 -11.54 5.35
C GLU A 260 15.33 -11.22 4.29
N GLY A 261 14.08 -10.97 4.70
CA GLY A 261 13.04 -10.63 3.75
C GLY A 261 13.19 -9.23 3.15
N PHE A 262 13.73 -8.25 3.90
CA PHE A 262 14.06 -6.94 3.31
C PHE A 262 15.24 -7.02 2.36
N ASP A 263 16.26 -7.82 2.65
CA ASP A 263 17.38 -8.05 1.74
C ASP A 263 16.88 -8.65 0.41
N PHE A 264 15.99 -9.65 0.50
CA PHE A 264 15.35 -10.24 -0.68
C PHE A 264 14.49 -9.23 -1.45
N ILE A 265 13.64 -8.46 -0.77
CA ILE A 265 12.79 -7.44 -1.40
C ILE A 265 13.67 -6.36 -2.05
N GLU A 266 14.73 -5.92 -1.39
CA GLU A 266 15.64 -4.92 -1.91
C GLU A 266 16.34 -5.41 -3.17
N GLU A 267 16.88 -6.61 -3.17
CA GLU A 267 17.47 -7.23 -4.35
C GLU A 267 16.45 -7.33 -5.50
N PHE A 268 15.25 -7.83 -5.22
CA PHE A 268 14.16 -7.93 -6.19
C PHE A 268 13.80 -6.56 -6.79
N LEU A 269 13.67 -5.52 -5.94
CA LEU A 269 13.34 -4.17 -6.37
C LEU A 269 14.48 -3.50 -7.13
N ARG A 270 15.75 -3.78 -6.80
CA ARG A 270 16.90 -3.30 -7.58
C ARG A 270 16.81 -3.81 -9.01
N HIS A 271 16.46 -5.07 -9.22
CA HIS A 271 16.31 -5.60 -10.59
C HIS A 271 15.05 -5.06 -11.30
N ALA A 272 13.96 -4.83 -10.58
CA ALA A 272 12.68 -4.40 -11.16
C ALA A 272 12.56 -2.89 -11.42
N LEU A 273 13.13 -2.06 -10.53
CA LEU A 273 12.98 -0.61 -10.47
C LEU A 273 14.24 0.16 -10.84
N ALA A 274 15.43 -0.44 -10.76
CA ALA A 274 16.62 0.27 -11.21
C ALA A 274 16.35 0.82 -12.60
N SER A 275 16.83 2.05 -12.84
CA SER A 275 16.96 2.46 -14.22
C SER A 275 17.65 1.30 -14.93
N SER A 276 17.14 0.84 -16.08
CA SER A 276 17.98 0.01 -16.91
C SER A 276 19.13 0.93 -17.36
N SER A 277 20.07 1.18 -16.48
CA SER A 277 21.40 0.78 -16.80
C SER A 277 21.33 -0.72 -17.09
N ALA A 278 21.08 -1.07 -18.35
CA ALA A 278 22.18 -1.64 -19.11
C ALA A 278 23.49 -1.38 -18.34
N PRO A 279 24.07 -2.41 -17.71
CA PRO A 279 24.97 -2.34 -16.54
C PRO A 279 25.79 -1.06 -16.57
N THR A 280 25.59 -0.21 -15.58
CA THR A 280 26.31 1.05 -15.31
C THR A 280 27.02 1.64 -16.54
N LEU A 281 26.50 2.74 -17.09
CA LEU A 281 27.14 3.66 -18.05
C LEU A 281 28.48 4.29 -17.54
N GLN A 282 29.16 3.66 -16.58
CA GLN A 282 30.56 3.89 -16.23
C GLN A 282 31.51 2.84 -16.84
N GLN A 283 31.02 1.77 -17.46
CA GLN A 283 31.89 0.95 -18.29
C GLN A 283 32.24 1.73 -19.55
N LYS A 284 33.55 1.90 -19.77
CA LYS A 284 34.07 2.38 -21.04
C LYS A 284 33.38 1.62 -22.18
N PRO A 285 32.84 2.32 -23.18
CA PRO A 285 32.06 1.66 -24.22
C PRO A 285 32.92 0.64 -24.96
N PHE A 286 32.29 -0.38 -25.51
CA PHE A 286 32.97 -1.37 -26.33
C PHE A 286 32.77 -1.04 -27.81
N ALA A 287 33.84 -1.09 -28.59
CA ALA A 287 33.76 -1.19 -30.04
C ALA A 287 33.57 -2.67 -30.41
N LEU A 288 32.37 -3.04 -30.86
CA LEU A 288 32.07 -4.36 -31.41
C LEU A 288 32.23 -4.30 -32.93
N THR A 289 33.13 -5.14 -33.46
CA THR A 289 33.37 -5.29 -34.90
C THR A 289 32.83 -6.63 -35.37
N LEU A 290 31.99 -6.62 -36.40
CA LEU A 290 31.43 -7.80 -37.03
C LEU A 290 32.40 -8.41 -38.03
N CYS A 291 32.15 -9.68 -38.40
CA CYS A 291 32.86 -10.34 -39.49
C CYS A 291 32.66 -9.62 -40.84
N SER A 292 31.53 -8.91 -41.02
CA SER A 292 31.27 -8.05 -42.18
C SER A 292 32.21 -6.83 -42.26
N GLY A 293 32.92 -6.50 -41.17
CA GLY A 293 33.78 -5.33 -41.05
C GLY A 293 33.10 -4.11 -40.43
N GLU A 294 31.78 -4.12 -40.30
CA GLU A 294 31.03 -3.06 -39.61
C GLU A 294 31.42 -3.00 -38.14
N THR A 295 31.58 -1.78 -37.62
CA THR A 295 31.91 -1.55 -36.22
C THR A 295 30.90 -0.62 -35.59
N MET A 296 30.44 -0.97 -34.39
CA MET A 296 29.49 -0.19 -33.62
C MET A 296 29.92 -0.04 -32.17
N VAL A 297 29.48 1.05 -31.56
CA VAL A 297 29.74 1.34 -30.15
C VAL A 297 28.60 0.76 -29.32
N ILE A 298 28.95 -0.15 -28.41
CA ILE A 298 28.04 -0.83 -27.51
C ILE A 298 28.36 -0.43 -26.07
N ARG A 299 27.36 0.02 -25.33
CA ARG A 299 27.51 0.55 -23.96
C ARG A 299 27.25 -0.48 -22.87
N SER A 300 26.64 -1.62 -23.21
CA SER A 300 26.47 -2.77 -22.33
C SER A 300 26.60 -4.05 -23.11
N LEU A 301 27.18 -5.09 -22.51
CA LEU A 301 27.39 -6.36 -23.18
C LEU A 301 26.88 -7.50 -22.31
N SER A 302 26.06 -8.37 -22.89
CA SER A 302 25.63 -9.62 -22.30
C SER A 302 25.69 -10.75 -23.31
N CYS A 303 25.84 -11.98 -22.82
CA CYS A 303 25.82 -13.21 -23.61
C CYS A 303 24.67 -14.08 -23.09
N ASN A 304 23.68 -14.38 -23.93
CA ASN A 304 22.44 -15.06 -23.52
C ASN A 304 21.79 -14.45 -22.26
N GLY A 305 21.88 -13.13 -22.11
CA GLY A 305 21.37 -12.40 -20.94
C GLY A 305 22.32 -12.31 -19.74
N ALA A 306 23.43 -13.05 -19.72
CA ALA A 306 24.41 -13.01 -18.63
C ALA A 306 25.50 -11.93 -18.86
N PRO A 307 26.01 -11.26 -17.81
CA PRO A 307 27.03 -10.20 -17.92
C PRO A 307 28.47 -10.74 -18.09
N HIS A 308 28.62 -11.98 -18.56
CA HIS A 308 29.90 -12.65 -18.75
C HIS A 308 29.89 -13.51 -20.01
N LEU A 309 31.07 -13.82 -20.52
CA LEU A 309 31.28 -14.80 -21.57
C LEU A 309 31.65 -16.14 -20.93
N THR A 310 30.87 -17.17 -21.22
CA THR A 310 31.14 -18.54 -20.77
C THR A 310 31.77 -19.35 -21.90
N GLY A 311 32.88 -20.02 -21.63
CA GLY A 311 33.52 -20.93 -22.58
C GLY A 311 34.31 -22.03 -21.89
N SER A 312 34.73 -23.03 -22.64
CA SER A 312 35.53 -24.16 -22.13
C SER A 312 37.03 -23.93 -22.27
N VAL A 313 37.78 -24.39 -21.26
CA VAL A 313 39.24 -24.45 -21.22
C VAL A 313 39.63 -25.85 -20.78
N GLY A 314 40.13 -26.66 -21.71
CA GLY A 314 40.34 -28.09 -21.45
C GLY A 314 39.02 -28.79 -21.11
N ALA A 315 38.97 -29.47 -19.97
CA ALA A 315 37.76 -30.12 -19.46
C ALA A 315 36.90 -29.24 -18.54
N GLY A 316 37.32 -28.00 -18.28
CA GLY A 316 36.64 -27.07 -17.38
C GLY A 316 35.89 -25.97 -18.13
N THR A 317 34.98 -25.31 -17.43
CA THR A 317 34.28 -24.11 -17.89
C THR A 317 34.85 -22.89 -17.18
N LEU A 318 35.03 -21.80 -17.92
CA LEU A 318 35.49 -20.52 -17.39
C LEU A 318 34.50 -19.42 -17.80
N GLU A 319 34.09 -18.65 -16.80
CA GLU A 319 33.27 -17.45 -16.97
C GLU A 319 34.18 -16.21 -16.89
N VAL A 320 34.10 -15.37 -17.91
CA VAL A 320 34.85 -14.12 -17.96
C VAL A 320 33.89 -12.94 -18.01
N ALA A 321 33.85 -12.19 -16.91
CA ALA A 321 33.00 -10.99 -16.82
C ALA A 321 33.41 -9.95 -17.87
N PHE A 322 32.43 -9.45 -18.64
CA PHE A 322 32.69 -8.46 -19.69
C PHE A 322 33.31 -7.18 -19.14
N GLU A 323 32.99 -6.82 -17.90
CA GLU A 323 33.54 -5.66 -17.20
C GLU A 323 35.07 -5.69 -17.09
N SER A 324 35.65 -6.89 -16.98
CA SER A 324 37.07 -7.12 -16.79
C SER A 324 37.86 -7.15 -18.10
N LEU A 325 37.19 -7.17 -19.25
CA LEU A 325 37.81 -7.30 -20.57
C LEU A 325 38.39 -5.98 -21.05
N SER A 326 39.63 -6.03 -21.55
CA SER A 326 40.19 -4.96 -22.40
C SER A 326 39.96 -5.27 -23.88
N THR A 327 40.22 -6.52 -24.30
CA THR A 327 39.96 -6.96 -25.69
C THR A 327 39.51 -8.41 -25.75
N LEU A 328 38.56 -8.69 -26.63
CA LEU A 328 38.13 -10.02 -27.06
C LEU A 328 38.29 -10.10 -28.58
N THR A 329 38.98 -11.12 -29.08
CA THR A 329 39.04 -11.41 -30.52
C THR A 329 38.55 -12.83 -30.75
N LEU A 330 37.65 -13.01 -31.71
CA LEU A 330 37.06 -14.30 -32.02
C LEU A 330 37.65 -14.81 -33.33
N THR A 331 38.11 -16.06 -33.28
CA THR A 331 38.56 -16.80 -34.45
C THR A 331 37.57 -17.94 -34.67
N HIS A 332 36.89 -17.92 -35.83
CA HIS A 332 35.90 -18.93 -36.18
C HIS A 332 36.56 -20.01 -37.06
N ASP A 333 36.52 -21.26 -36.61
CA ASP A 333 36.79 -22.45 -37.42
C ASP A 333 35.47 -23.21 -37.65
N LYS A 334 35.45 -24.16 -38.60
CA LYS A 334 34.26 -24.90 -39.03
C LYS A 334 33.51 -25.63 -37.90
N GLN A 335 34.15 -25.86 -36.74
CA GLN A 335 33.58 -26.60 -35.60
C GLN A 335 33.71 -25.89 -34.25
N CYS A 336 34.43 -24.76 -34.16
CA CYS A 336 34.74 -24.12 -32.88
C CYS A 336 34.98 -22.61 -33.07
N THR A 337 34.44 -21.80 -32.17
CA THR A 337 34.85 -20.39 -32.06
C THR A 337 35.81 -20.25 -30.88
N THR A 338 37.04 -19.83 -31.16
CA THR A 338 38.03 -19.55 -30.11
C THR A 338 38.00 -18.07 -29.77
N ALA A 339 37.73 -17.76 -28.51
CA ALA A 339 37.77 -16.42 -27.93
C ALA A 339 39.15 -16.16 -27.31
N HIS A 340 39.91 -15.26 -27.91
CA HIS A 340 41.17 -14.74 -27.38
C HIS A 340 40.88 -13.52 -26.50
N ILE A 341 41.12 -13.67 -25.20
CA ILE A 341 40.77 -12.70 -24.17
C ILE A 341 42.01 -12.00 -23.66
N ARG A 342 41.87 -10.69 -23.44
CA ARG A 342 42.75 -9.88 -22.58
C ARG A 342 41.90 -9.09 -21.60
N THR A 343 42.33 -9.07 -20.34
CA THR A 343 41.68 -8.31 -19.27
C THR A 343 42.34 -6.95 -19.06
N ASP A 344 41.71 -6.05 -18.32
CA ASP A 344 42.29 -4.76 -17.89
C ASP A 344 43.53 -4.97 -16.99
N ALA A 345 43.57 -6.07 -16.24
CA ALA A 345 44.72 -6.46 -15.41
C ALA A 345 45.89 -7.09 -16.20
N GLY A 346 45.82 -7.09 -17.54
CA GLY A 346 46.86 -7.63 -18.43
C GLY A 346 46.88 -9.16 -18.56
N LYS A 347 46.00 -9.89 -17.86
CA LYS A 347 45.86 -11.35 -18.03
C LYS A 347 45.30 -11.69 -19.41
N THR A 348 45.80 -12.77 -20.00
CA THR A 348 45.33 -13.29 -21.29
C THR A 348 44.91 -14.74 -21.18
N GLY A 349 44.03 -15.20 -22.07
CA GLY A 349 43.55 -16.58 -22.10
C GLY A 349 42.75 -16.87 -23.37
N ASN A 350 42.57 -18.15 -23.67
CA ASN A 350 41.77 -18.60 -24.81
C ASN A 350 40.63 -19.48 -24.29
N LEU A 351 39.41 -19.24 -24.76
CA LEU A 351 38.24 -20.06 -24.49
C LEU A 351 37.70 -20.65 -25.78
N SER A 352 37.19 -21.87 -25.75
CA SER A 352 36.28 -22.36 -26.78
C SER A 352 34.86 -21.93 -26.42
N VAL A 353 34.18 -21.25 -27.34
CA VAL A 353 32.85 -20.68 -27.13
C VAL A 353 31.89 -21.20 -28.19
N ASP A 354 30.65 -21.42 -27.79
CA ASP A 354 29.59 -21.82 -28.71
C ASP A 354 29.30 -20.69 -29.73
N PRO A 355 29.38 -20.96 -31.05
CA PRO A 355 29.09 -19.97 -32.09
C PRO A 355 27.62 -19.49 -32.13
N ASP A 356 26.69 -20.24 -31.53
CA ASP A 356 25.25 -19.94 -31.48
C ASP A 356 24.84 -19.09 -30.28
N HIS A 357 25.76 -18.88 -29.33
CA HIS A 357 25.53 -17.92 -28.25
C HIS A 357 25.23 -16.53 -28.81
N GLU A 358 24.29 -15.85 -28.17
CA GLU A 358 23.79 -14.54 -28.56
C GLU A 358 24.46 -13.45 -27.72
N LEU A 359 25.19 -12.55 -28.37
CA LEU A 359 25.68 -11.32 -27.77
C LEU A 359 24.64 -10.21 -27.96
N SER A 360 24.27 -9.58 -26.85
CA SER A 360 23.29 -8.50 -26.82
C SER A 360 23.84 -7.28 -26.09
N GLY A 361 23.39 -6.09 -26.49
CA GLY A 361 23.87 -4.84 -25.92
C GLY A 361 23.10 -3.60 -26.34
N ALA A 362 23.30 -2.50 -25.62
CA ALA A 362 22.70 -1.20 -25.96
C ALA A 362 23.66 -0.37 -26.82
N THR A 363 23.16 0.14 -27.95
CA THR A 363 23.82 1.14 -28.81
C THR A 363 23.15 2.51 -28.64
N GLU A 364 23.67 3.54 -29.31
CA GLU A 364 23.02 4.86 -29.35
C GLU A 364 21.68 4.86 -30.11
N LEU A 365 21.47 3.86 -30.98
CA LEU A 365 20.26 3.75 -31.82
C LEU A 365 19.20 2.81 -31.22
N GLY A 366 19.57 1.97 -30.25
CA GLY A 366 18.67 1.00 -29.63
C GLY A 366 19.39 -0.28 -29.18
N ALA A 367 18.60 -1.28 -28.80
CA ALA A 367 19.12 -2.61 -28.49
C ALA A 367 19.65 -3.29 -29.76
N TYR A 368 20.80 -3.96 -29.63
CA TYR A 368 21.44 -4.71 -30.70
C TYR A 368 21.77 -6.11 -30.22
N THR A 369 21.58 -7.07 -31.12
CA THR A 369 21.70 -8.50 -30.83
C THR A 369 22.35 -9.19 -32.02
N VAL A 370 23.33 -10.06 -31.76
CA VAL A 370 24.09 -10.76 -32.79
C VAL A 370 24.64 -12.09 -32.26
N GLN A 371 24.65 -13.13 -33.09
CA GLN A 371 25.31 -14.39 -32.76
C GLN A 371 26.84 -14.27 -32.75
N ILE A 372 27.51 -14.98 -31.85
CA ILE A 372 28.98 -14.96 -31.72
C ILE A 372 29.68 -15.27 -33.04
N ARG A 373 29.16 -16.19 -33.86
CA ARG A 373 29.72 -16.51 -35.20
C ARG A 373 29.87 -15.32 -36.16
N ASN A 374 29.16 -14.22 -35.90
CA ASN A 374 29.19 -13.02 -36.72
C ASN A 374 30.04 -11.89 -36.10
N VAL A 375 30.64 -12.13 -34.93
CA VAL A 375 31.42 -11.13 -34.19
C VAL A 375 32.90 -11.42 -34.35
N ARG A 376 33.66 -10.43 -34.84
CA ARG A 376 35.11 -10.54 -35.03
C ARG A 376 35.89 -10.13 -33.79
N SER A 377 35.53 -9.00 -33.18
CA SER A 377 36.21 -8.52 -31.98
C SER A 377 35.36 -7.57 -31.16
N ILE A 378 35.67 -7.48 -29.87
CA ILE A 378 35.13 -6.51 -28.93
C ILE A 378 36.32 -5.84 -28.24
N LYS A 379 36.41 -4.52 -28.29
CA LYS A 379 37.49 -3.75 -27.66
C LYS A 379 36.93 -2.67 -26.76
N LYS A 380 37.39 -2.61 -25.53
CA LYS A 380 37.02 -1.55 -24.59
C LYS A 380 37.71 -0.25 -25.03
N ALA A 381 36.94 0.83 -25.16
CA ALA A 381 37.37 2.13 -25.69
C ALA A 381 38.21 2.96 -24.72
#